data_AF-A0A3D9H7Q2-F1
#
_entry.id   AF-A0A3D9H7Q2-F1
#
_cell.length_a   1.000
_cell.length_b   1.000
_cell.length_c   1.000
_cell.angle_alpha   90.00
_cell.angle_beta   90.00
_cell.angle_gamma   90.00
#
_symmetry.space_group_name_H-M   'P 1'
#
loop_
_entity.id
_entity.type
_entity.pdbx_description
1 polymer ?
#
loop_
_entity_poly.entity_id
_entity_poly.type
_entity_poly.pdbx_seq_one_letter_code
_entity_poly.pdbx_strand_id
1 'polypeptide(L)'
;MKLFRLTVFSLFLVSQLFLNCQKSGDIEEAPEIEMPEEKEEEVEEPKEETPEASETFDIISESNPRVTTHHLQSGPSGFQIGITSNGGGVINEVVIPGLGDIMGPESDRYGRAGQVAIRDASHGGRYNPTQAGFFETLGSPCAITQTEDGKKLIVEPRPLALWHGDGQYDFTRWENIGEDPYRNDGGNSDEDGLDEEELEGKQLDEVKSEFDYYGTYEDISGQYGISISIVKHYYQISFIRPPGHCINQHRAGTKLWNPNAVQSDISIKAPSGVHPGSDNDMNVMTGVWSLRHDRSVWTTKYLYYRKTNGQWAITDKESVGSGFPDADNTVFILSDSNIETQGKALGLYQPKTDVNKNVIIGVNETDNSIAYKDFRGNLIKLSYDLKRIPTMSKYGFSNRIRGMINRTQLDDNIYEAYRNEIYIIYGTPKEIKDAVALLDIGLNI
;
A
#
# COMPACT_ATOMS: atom_id res chain seq x y z
N MET A 1 -62.49 24.32 5.95
CA MET A 1 -63.61 25.29 6.12
C MET A 1 -63.89 25.40 7.62
N LYS A 2 -63.82 26.61 8.22
CA LYS A 2 -63.81 26.89 9.69
C LYS A 2 -62.57 26.28 10.39
N LEU A 3 -61.63 26.98 11.02
CA LEU A 3 -61.58 28.26 11.75
C LEU A 3 -62.28 28.24 13.11
N PHE A 4 -61.47 28.13 14.18
CA PHE A 4 -61.70 28.77 15.48
C PHE A 4 -60.38 28.96 16.24
N ARG A 5 -60.15 30.17 16.76
CA ARG A 5 -59.08 30.51 17.72
C ARG A 5 -59.63 30.41 19.15
N LEU A 6 -58.77 30.22 20.15
CA LEU A 6 -59.09 30.58 21.54
C LEU A 6 -57.93 31.34 22.22
N THR A 7 -58.31 32.26 23.11
CA THR A 7 -57.53 33.35 23.72
C THR A 7 -58.21 33.71 25.07
N VAL A 8 -57.62 34.34 26.09
CA VAL A 8 -56.36 35.09 26.30
C VAL A 8 -55.87 34.82 27.75
N PHE A 9 -54.82 35.54 28.20
CA PHE A 9 -54.48 35.98 29.58
C PHE A 9 -53.27 35.30 30.25
N SER A 10 -52.24 35.93 30.83
CA SER A 10 -51.70 37.31 31.03
C SER A 10 -51.43 37.63 32.52
N LEU A 11 -50.14 37.81 32.84
CA LEU A 11 -49.51 38.79 33.78
C LEU A 11 -49.87 38.94 35.29
N PHE A 12 -48.89 39.54 36.00
CA PHE A 12 -48.74 40.01 37.42
C PHE A 12 -47.98 39.04 38.36
N LEU A 13 -46.78 39.29 38.92
CA LEU A 13 -46.00 40.46 39.42
C LEU A 13 -46.28 40.84 40.91
N VAL A 14 -45.21 41.26 41.65
CA VAL A 14 -45.16 41.86 43.03
C VAL A 14 -45.04 40.85 44.21
N SER A 15 -44.23 41.01 45.29
CA SER A 15 -42.94 41.72 45.58
C SER A 15 -42.44 41.49 47.03
N GLN A 16 -41.15 41.78 47.32
CA GLN A 16 -40.57 42.25 48.63
C GLN A 16 -40.55 41.32 49.89
N LEU A 17 -39.82 41.60 50.99
CA LEU A 17 -38.44 42.10 51.31
C LEU A 17 -38.29 42.25 52.86
N PHE A 18 -37.19 41.79 53.48
CA PHE A 18 -36.70 42.18 54.84
C PHE A 18 -35.15 41.98 54.85
N LEU A 19 -34.26 42.93 55.22
CA LEU A 19 -33.98 43.63 56.50
C LEU A 19 -33.43 42.69 57.62
N ASN A 20 -32.36 42.98 58.39
CA ASN A 20 -31.57 44.21 58.58
C ASN A 20 -30.11 43.97 59.10
N CYS A 21 -29.33 45.05 59.21
CA CYS A 21 -27.91 45.21 59.59
C CYS A 21 -27.62 45.28 61.12
N GLN A 22 -26.39 44.97 61.59
CA GLN A 22 -25.46 45.86 62.36
C GLN A 22 -24.30 45.15 63.11
N LYS A 23 -23.25 45.94 63.47
CA LYS A 23 -22.00 45.52 64.15
C LYS A 23 -21.95 45.84 65.65
N SER A 24 -21.34 44.91 66.40
CA SER A 24 -20.56 45.06 67.66
C SER A 24 -19.73 43.77 67.85
N GLY A 25 -18.72 43.65 68.71
CA GLY A 25 -17.99 44.61 69.57
C GLY A 25 -16.79 43.91 70.25
N ASP A 26 -15.81 44.66 70.78
CA ASP A 26 -14.53 44.12 71.27
C ASP A 26 -14.62 43.30 72.58
N ILE A 27 -13.98 42.11 72.62
CA ILE A 27 -13.44 41.44 73.83
C ILE A 27 -12.12 40.72 73.42
N GLU A 28 -11.12 40.73 74.32
CA GLU A 28 -9.76 40.20 74.12
C GLU A 28 -9.61 38.65 74.25
N GLU A 29 -8.39 38.17 73.97
CA GLU A 29 -7.99 36.81 73.60
C GLU A 29 -8.21 35.65 74.61
N ALA A 30 -8.48 34.45 74.06
CA ALA A 30 -7.93 33.17 74.52
C ALA A 30 -7.88 32.17 73.32
N PRO A 31 -6.98 31.17 73.29
CA PRO A 31 -6.57 30.53 72.03
C PRO A 31 -7.29 29.22 71.67
N GLU A 32 -7.67 29.06 70.40
CA GLU A 32 -8.10 27.80 69.78
C GLU A 32 -7.36 27.64 68.43
N ILE A 33 -6.51 26.61 68.28
CA ILE A 33 -6.82 25.28 67.73
C ILE A 33 -7.19 25.36 66.24
N GLU A 34 -6.22 25.06 65.37
CA GLU A 34 -6.44 24.90 63.94
C GLU A 34 -7.32 23.67 63.68
N MET A 35 -8.47 23.88 63.01
CA MET A 35 -9.24 22.81 62.37
C MET A 35 -9.00 22.85 60.85
N PRO A 36 -8.98 21.69 60.16
CA PRO A 36 -8.57 21.65 58.75
C PRO A 36 -9.66 22.17 57.82
N GLU A 37 -9.27 22.91 56.78
CA GLU A 37 -10.17 23.31 55.70
C GLU A 37 -10.65 22.10 54.89
N GLU A 38 -11.93 22.09 54.55
CA GLU A 38 -12.54 21.12 53.64
C GLU A 38 -12.03 21.36 52.21
N LYS A 39 -11.55 20.31 51.55
CA LYS A 39 -11.23 20.38 50.12
C LYS A 39 -12.50 20.22 49.31
N GLU A 40 -12.76 21.18 48.43
CA GLU A 40 -13.75 21.02 47.36
C GLU A 40 -13.23 19.94 46.38
N GLU A 41 -14.00 18.86 46.20
CA GLU A 41 -13.76 17.88 45.14
C GLU A 41 -14.32 18.41 43.82
N GLU A 42 -13.45 18.85 42.90
CA GLU A 42 -13.84 19.07 41.51
C GLU A 42 -14.23 17.73 40.87
N VAL A 43 -15.47 17.64 40.40
CA VAL A 43 -15.97 16.50 39.63
C VAL A 43 -15.42 16.65 38.20
N GLU A 44 -14.38 15.90 37.85
CA GLU A 44 -13.89 15.84 36.47
C GLU A 44 -15.00 15.30 35.54
N GLU A 45 -15.44 16.13 34.58
CA GLU A 45 -16.22 15.65 33.45
C GLU A 45 -15.38 14.67 32.62
N PRO A 46 -15.96 13.56 32.11
CA PRO A 46 -15.22 12.61 31.31
C PRO A 46 -14.76 13.27 30.01
N LYS A 47 -13.44 13.42 29.86
CA LYS A 47 -12.83 13.87 28.60
C LYS A 47 -13.26 12.93 27.48
N GLU A 48 -13.91 13.47 26.46
CA GLU A 48 -13.99 12.77 25.17
C GLU A 48 -12.55 12.52 24.70
N GLU A 49 -12.18 11.25 24.58
CA GLU A 49 -10.94 10.85 23.91
C GLU A 49 -11.05 11.32 22.47
N THR A 50 -10.42 12.46 22.19
CA THR A 50 -10.17 12.90 20.82
C THR A 50 -9.29 11.81 20.20
N PRO A 51 -9.69 11.16 19.09
CA PRO A 51 -8.87 10.13 18.48
C PRO A 51 -7.48 10.71 18.18
N GLU A 52 -6.44 9.95 18.54
CA GLU A 52 -5.06 10.36 18.27
C GLU A 52 -4.94 10.75 16.79
N ALA A 53 -4.35 11.91 16.53
CA ALA A 53 -4.17 12.39 15.17
C ALA A 53 -3.35 11.34 14.39
N SER A 54 -3.88 10.91 13.25
CA SER A 54 -3.20 9.91 12.40
C SER A 54 -1.76 10.33 12.17
N GLU A 55 -0.81 9.42 12.43
CA GLU A 55 0.61 9.69 12.21
C GLU A 55 0.83 10.30 10.82
N THR A 56 1.35 11.52 10.78
CA THR A 56 1.68 12.19 9.52
C THR A 56 2.97 11.57 8.99
N PHE A 57 2.82 10.54 8.15
CA PHE A 57 3.96 9.89 7.51
C PHE A 57 4.69 10.84 6.55
N ASP A 58 5.99 10.99 6.77
CA ASP A 58 6.90 11.53 5.76
C ASP A 58 6.81 10.65 4.51
N ILE A 59 6.63 11.30 3.36
CA ILE A 59 6.39 10.58 2.10
C ILE A 59 7.70 10.11 1.49
N ILE A 60 8.79 10.86 1.74
CA ILE A 60 10.16 10.53 1.41
C ILE A 60 11.09 10.99 2.54
N SER A 61 12.16 10.24 2.79
CA SER A 61 13.23 10.59 3.73
C SER A 61 14.53 9.90 3.34
N GLU A 62 15.69 10.51 3.62
CA GLU A 62 16.97 9.79 3.60
C GLU A 62 16.97 8.64 4.61
N SER A 63 17.15 7.42 4.11
CA SER A 63 17.12 6.23 4.96
C SER A 63 17.96 5.08 4.37
N ASN A 64 18.28 4.09 5.20
CA ASN A 64 19.10 2.96 4.77
C ASN A 64 18.20 1.77 4.34
N PRO A 65 18.13 1.43 3.03
CA PRO A 65 17.28 0.34 2.53
C PRO A 65 17.72 -1.05 2.98
N ARG A 66 18.94 -1.18 3.50
CA ARG A 66 19.53 -2.43 4.01
C ARG A 66 19.11 -2.74 5.45
N VAL A 67 18.46 -1.81 6.13
CA VAL A 67 17.99 -2.02 7.50
C VAL A 67 16.60 -2.63 7.43
N THR A 68 16.55 -3.95 7.58
CA THR A 68 15.32 -4.68 7.93
C THR A 68 14.93 -4.32 9.36
N THR A 69 13.64 -4.06 9.58
CA THR A 69 13.13 -3.54 10.86
C THR A 69 12.16 -4.49 11.54
N HIS A 70 11.44 -5.28 10.74
CA HIS A 70 10.44 -6.23 11.18
C HIS A 70 10.64 -7.54 10.42
N HIS A 71 10.51 -8.67 11.12
CA HIS A 71 10.74 -9.99 10.54
C HIS A 71 9.53 -10.88 10.80
N LEU A 72 9.13 -11.65 9.77
CA LEU A 72 8.06 -12.63 9.83
C LEU A 72 8.63 -14.01 9.51
N GLN A 73 8.79 -14.84 10.54
CA GLN A 73 9.09 -16.25 10.39
C GLN A 73 7.82 -17.01 9.98
N SER A 74 7.95 -17.99 9.10
CA SER A 74 6.82 -18.78 8.61
C SER A 74 7.13 -20.26 8.62
N GLY A 75 6.25 -21.04 9.23
CA GLY A 75 6.35 -22.50 9.31
C GLY A 75 7.60 -23.03 10.05
N PRO A 76 7.77 -24.36 10.10
CA PRO A 76 8.82 -25.00 10.91
C PRO A 76 10.21 -25.01 10.25
N SER A 77 10.35 -24.51 9.01
CA SER A 77 11.59 -24.66 8.24
C SER A 77 12.69 -23.66 8.62
N GLY A 78 12.35 -22.58 9.33
CA GLY A 78 13.21 -21.42 9.56
C GLY A 78 13.22 -20.40 8.41
N PHE A 79 12.29 -20.52 7.44
CA PHE A 79 12.08 -19.50 6.42
C PHE A 79 11.52 -18.21 7.04
N GLN A 80 12.04 -17.07 6.58
CA GLN A 80 11.67 -15.76 7.08
C GLN A 80 11.63 -14.77 5.91
N ILE A 81 10.68 -13.84 5.95
CA ILE A 81 10.78 -12.59 5.20
C ILE A 81 10.98 -11.44 6.19
N GLY A 82 11.66 -10.39 5.76
CA GLY A 82 11.80 -9.17 6.53
C GLY A 82 11.39 -7.95 5.72
N ILE A 83 10.81 -6.97 6.42
CA ILE A 83 10.32 -5.72 5.85
C ILE A 83 10.88 -4.51 6.60
N THR A 84 10.91 -3.37 5.91
CA THR A 84 11.50 -2.13 6.43
C THR A 84 10.48 -1.00 6.56
N SER A 85 10.33 -0.47 7.78
CA SER A 85 9.56 0.74 8.08
C SER A 85 10.20 2.00 7.48
N ASN A 86 11.47 1.91 7.05
CA ASN A 86 12.19 3.01 6.38
C ASN A 86 11.76 3.20 4.92
N GLY A 87 10.94 2.31 4.36
CA GLY A 87 10.59 2.27 2.92
C GLY A 87 9.30 1.53 2.61
N GLY A 88 8.19 1.94 3.24
CA GLY A 88 6.84 1.52 2.90
C GLY A 88 6.54 0.05 3.17
N GLY A 89 7.31 -0.58 4.06
CA GLY A 89 7.14 -2.00 4.40
C GLY A 89 7.49 -2.95 3.25
N VAL A 90 8.35 -2.56 2.31
CA VAL A 90 8.84 -3.46 1.27
C VAL A 90 9.64 -4.63 1.85
N ILE A 91 9.60 -5.77 1.15
CA ILE A 91 10.41 -6.94 1.47
C ILE A 91 11.87 -6.63 1.11
N ASN A 92 12.71 -6.43 2.11
CA ASN A 92 14.14 -6.20 1.96
C ASN A 92 15.00 -7.34 2.55
N GLU A 93 14.38 -8.41 3.02
CA GLU A 93 15.06 -9.65 3.44
C GLU A 93 14.19 -10.88 3.07
N VAL A 94 14.82 -11.94 2.57
CA VAL A 94 14.21 -13.27 2.37
C VAL A 94 15.22 -14.33 2.79
N VAL A 95 15.11 -14.81 4.03
CA VAL A 95 16.02 -15.82 4.58
C VAL A 95 15.60 -17.22 4.14
N ILE A 96 16.46 -17.86 3.34
CA ILE A 96 16.32 -19.26 2.97
C ILE A 96 17.13 -20.14 3.94
N PRO A 97 16.50 -21.14 4.61
CA PRO A 97 17.17 -22.08 5.50
C PRO A 97 18.41 -22.75 4.90
N GLY A 98 19.55 -22.62 5.58
CA GLY A 98 20.82 -23.16 5.11
C GLY A 98 21.38 -22.46 3.86
N LEU A 99 20.95 -21.23 3.58
CA LEU A 99 21.53 -20.34 2.56
C LEU A 99 21.76 -18.92 3.11
N GLY A 100 20.84 -18.40 3.93
CA GLY A 100 20.84 -17.03 4.43
C GLY A 100 19.84 -16.13 3.69
N ASP A 101 19.91 -14.83 3.93
CA ASP A 101 19.16 -13.84 3.13
C ASP A 101 19.64 -13.85 1.67
N ILE A 102 18.70 -13.94 0.73
CA ILE A 102 18.98 -13.92 -0.72
C ILE A 102 18.83 -12.53 -1.35
N MET A 103 18.21 -11.55 -0.67
CA MET A 103 17.91 -10.25 -1.26
C MET A 103 19.22 -9.55 -1.65
N GLY A 104 20.10 -9.35 -0.67
CA GLY A 104 21.49 -8.97 -0.87
C GLY A 104 21.72 -7.60 -1.53
N PRO A 105 22.99 -7.16 -1.64
CA PRO A 105 23.31 -5.76 -1.88
C PRO A 105 22.78 -5.10 -3.15
N GLU A 106 22.41 -5.89 -4.15
CA GLU A 106 21.82 -5.41 -5.38
C GLU A 106 20.29 -5.29 -5.36
N SER A 107 19.61 -6.02 -4.47
CA SER A 107 18.15 -5.96 -4.28
C SER A 107 17.73 -5.10 -3.07
N ASP A 108 18.60 -4.94 -2.07
CA ASP A 108 18.38 -4.17 -0.83
C ASP A 108 18.43 -2.65 -1.07
N ARG A 109 17.60 -2.16 -2.00
CA ARG A 109 17.48 -0.76 -2.40
C ARG A 109 16.02 -0.44 -2.69
N TYR A 110 15.58 0.78 -2.39
CA TYR A 110 14.25 1.21 -2.80
C TYR A 110 14.16 1.22 -4.34
N GLY A 111 12.98 0.90 -4.90
CA GLY A 111 12.84 0.58 -6.33
C GLY A 111 13.32 -0.83 -6.76
N ARG A 112 14.13 -1.51 -5.94
CA ARG A 112 14.67 -2.87 -6.19
C ARG A 112 14.19 -3.94 -5.20
N ALA A 113 13.81 -3.56 -3.98
CA ALA A 113 13.22 -4.45 -2.98
C ALA A 113 11.94 -5.15 -3.47
N GLY A 114 11.48 -6.17 -2.74
CA GLY A 114 10.21 -6.85 -3.01
C GLY A 114 9.03 -5.91 -2.75
N GLN A 115 8.41 -5.41 -3.82
CA GLN A 115 7.52 -4.26 -3.75
C GLN A 115 6.38 -4.32 -4.78
N VAL A 116 5.37 -3.47 -4.57
CA VAL A 116 4.39 -3.07 -5.59
C VAL A 116 4.68 -1.68 -6.19
N ALA A 117 4.34 -1.51 -7.47
CA ALA A 117 4.13 -0.22 -8.12
C ALA A 117 2.91 -0.29 -9.05
N ILE A 118 2.24 0.85 -9.26
CA ILE A 118 1.23 1.03 -10.32
C ILE A 118 1.77 1.99 -11.38
N ARG A 119 1.25 1.93 -12.61
CA ARG A 119 1.64 2.79 -13.72
C ARG A 119 0.46 3.18 -14.57
N ASP A 120 0.49 4.40 -15.11
CA ASP A 120 -0.52 4.85 -16.05
C ASP A 120 -0.05 4.93 -17.50
N ALA A 121 -0.90 4.57 -18.46
CA ALA A 121 -0.54 4.59 -19.88
C ALA A 121 -0.95 5.89 -20.61
N SER A 122 -1.86 6.68 -20.04
CA SER A 122 -2.18 8.04 -20.50
C SER A 122 -1.17 9.07 -19.97
N HIS A 123 -0.67 8.90 -18.74
CA HIS A 123 0.51 9.64 -18.24
C HIS A 123 1.83 9.00 -18.73
N GLY A 124 1.90 8.70 -20.03
CA GLY A 124 3.13 8.32 -20.75
C GLY A 124 3.74 6.96 -20.44
N GLY A 125 3.10 6.11 -19.60
CA GLY A 125 3.76 4.95 -19.01
C GLY A 125 4.72 5.32 -17.88
N ARG A 126 4.70 6.59 -17.44
CA ARG A 126 5.72 7.24 -16.61
C ARG A 126 5.25 7.50 -15.19
N TYR A 127 4.06 8.06 -15.00
CA TYR A 127 3.46 8.19 -13.68
C TYR A 127 3.42 6.83 -13.00
N ASN A 128 4.16 6.69 -11.90
CA ASN A 128 4.47 5.42 -11.23
C ASN A 128 4.54 5.58 -9.71
N PRO A 129 3.40 5.70 -9.01
CA PRO A 129 3.33 5.53 -7.55
C PRO A 129 3.91 4.17 -7.12
N THR A 130 4.84 4.17 -6.15
CA THR A 130 5.56 2.96 -5.71
C THR A 130 5.62 2.84 -4.20
N GLN A 131 5.62 1.60 -3.71
CA GLN A 131 5.65 1.30 -2.27
C GLN A 131 6.90 1.85 -1.56
N ALA A 132 8.10 1.65 -2.13
CA ALA A 132 9.38 1.81 -1.43
C ALA A 132 9.78 3.25 -1.10
N GLY A 133 9.50 4.22 -1.97
CA GLY A 133 10.11 5.55 -1.95
C GLY A 133 10.54 6.05 -3.33
N PHE A 134 11.21 7.21 -3.34
CA PHE A 134 11.49 8.04 -4.53
C PHE A 134 12.86 7.80 -5.18
N PHE A 135 13.86 7.33 -4.42
CA PHE A 135 15.16 6.95 -4.98
C PHE A 135 15.76 5.79 -4.19
N GLU A 136 16.83 5.14 -4.69
CA GLU A 136 17.41 3.92 -4.10
C GLU A 136 17.74 4.02 -2.61
N THR A 137 17.97 5.23 -2.10
CA THR A 137 18.22 5.60 -0.68
C THR A 137 17.21 6.61 -0.09
N LEU A 138 16.23 7.08 -0.88
CA LEU A 138 15.13 7.92 -0.40
C LEU A 138 13.88 7.04 -0.26
N GLY A 139 13.75 6.44 0.92
CA GLY A 139 12.62 5.58 1.25
C GLY A 139 11.41 6.38 1.72
N SER A 140 10.24 5.76 1.73
CA SER A 140 9.03 6.31 2.38
C SER A 140 8.82 5.72 3.77
N PRO A 141 8.98 6.47 4.87
CA PRO A 141 8.63 6.00 6.22
C PRO A 141 7.20 5.46 6.36
N CYS A 142 7.01 4.48 7.24
CA CYS A 142 5.69 3.93 7.58
C CYS A 142 5.66 3.25 8.96
N ALA A 143 4.50 3.28 9.62
CA ALA A 143 4.23 2.41 10.75
C ALA A 143 4.08 0.95 10.29
N ILE A 144 4.54 0.03 11.14
CA ILE A 144 4.36 -1.41 10.94
C ILE A 144 3.91 -2.03 12.27
N THR A 145 2.71 -2.59 12.30
CA THR A 145 2.15 -3.27 13.47
C THR A 145 2.36 -4.78 13.35
N GLN A 146 2.84 -5.43 14.41
CA GLN A 146 2.88 -6.90 14.50
C GLN A 146 1.75 -7.40 15.41
N THR A 147 1.06 -8.47 15.02
CA THR A 147 0.06 -9.12 15.86
C THR A 147 0.69 -9.81 17.07
N GLU A 148 -0.05 -9.91 18.18
CA GLU A 148 0.43 -10.52 19.44
C GLU A 148 0.94 -11.96 19.27
N ASP A 149 0.38 -12.72 18.33
CA ASP A 149 0.80 -14.08 18.00
C ASP A 149 2.06 -14.15 17.11
N GLY A 150 2.59 -13.00 16.71
CA GLY A 150 3.76 -12.83 15.84
C GLY A 150 3.53 -13.19 14.38
N LYS A 151 2.34 -13.67 14.00
CA LYS A 151 2.07 -14.26 12.67
C LYS A 151 1.76 -13.27 11.57
N LYS A 152 1.51 -12.00 11.89
CA LYS A 152 1.13 -11.01 10.91
C LYS A 152 1.83 -9.69 11.13
N LEU A 153 2.38 -9.15 10.05
CA LEU A 153 2.86 -7.77 9.96
C LEU A 153 1.84 -6.98 9.13
N ILE A 154 1.48 -5.79 9.60
CA ILE A 154 0.54 -4.87 8.97
C ILE A 154 1.33 -3.59 8.69
N VAL A 155 1.35 -3.17 7.43
CA VAL A 155 1.85 -1.85 7.02
C VAL A 155 0.63 -0.93 7.02
N GLU A 156 0.63 0.03 7.94
CA GLU A 156 -0.51 0.94 8.11
C GLU A 156 -0.72 1.83 6.87
N PRO A 157 -1.95 2.35 6.63
CA PRO A 157 -2.26 3.17 5.46
C PRO A 157 -1.34 4.41 5.35
N ARG A 158 -0.62 4.56 4.23
CA ARG A 158 0.37 5.63 4.02
C ARG A 158 0.43 6.20 2.59
N PRO A 159 0.75 7.49 2.37
CA PRO A 159 0.85 8.08 1.04
C PRO A 159 2.01 7.56 0.19
N LEU A 160 1.72 7.02 -1.00
CA LEU A 160 2.72 6.58 -1.95
C LEU A 160 3.50 7.75 -2.55
N ALA A 161 4.82 7.57 -2.68
CA ALA A 161 5.66 8.45 -3.45
C ALA A 161 5.58 8.09 -4.95
N LEU A 162 5.53 9.10 -5.82
CA LEU A 162 5.80 8.94 -7.24
C LEU A 162 7.29 8.61 -7.43
N TRP A 163 7.57 7.45 -8.02
CA TRP A 163 8.93 7.06 -8.42
C TRP A 163 9.03 7.06 -9.93
N HIS A 164 9.86 7.94 -10.47
CA HIS A 164 10.31 7.84 -11.84
C HIS A 164 11.73 7.26 -11.85
N GLY A 165 12.11 6.54 -12.91
CA GLY A 165 13.21 5.57 -12.81
C GLY A 165 13.84 5.15 -14.12
N ASP A 166 13.85 6.06 -15.08
CA ASP A 166 14.51 5.90 -16.38
C ASP A 166 15.82 6.69 -16.51
N GLY A 167 16.11 7.58 -15.56
CA GLY A 167 17.24 8.49 -15.60
C GLY A 167 17.14 9.58 -16.69
N GLN A 168 15.93 9.98 -17.13
CA GLN A 168 15.74 10.87 -18.29
C GLN A 168 14.70 11.99 -18.15
N TYR A 169 13.82 11.94 -17.15
CA TYR A 169 12.84 13.00 -16.90
C TYR A 169 12.84 13.33 -15.42
N ASP A 170 13.28 14.55 -15.12
CA ASP A 170 13.17 15.17 -13.81
C ASP A 170 11.75 15.79 -13.68
N PHE A 171 11.21 15.69 -12.48
CA PHE A 171 9.85 16.09 -12.09
C PHE A 171 9.82 16.63 -10.65
N THR A 172 11.00 16.92 -10.10
CA THR A 172 11.23 17.45 -8.77
C THR A 172 12.18 18.62 -8.86
N ARG A 173 11.64 19.80 -9.15
CA ARG A 173 12.40 21.04 -9.20
C ARG A 173 13.11 21.37 -7.89
N TRP A 174 12.62 20.84 -6.76
CA TRP A 174 13.23 21.02 -5.45
C TRP A 174 13.83 19.71 -4.91
N GLU A 175 15.07 19.76 -4.47
CA GLU A 175 15.80 18.62 -3.86
C GLU A 175 16.00 18.82 -2.34
N ASN A 176 15.03 19.46 -1.66
CA ASN A 176 15.20 19.92 -0.28
C ASN A 176 15.08 18.82 0.80
N ILE A 177 14.66 17.60 0.43
CA ILE A 177 14.62 16.42 1.31
C ILE A 177 15.75 15.44 0.97
N GLY A 178 16.13 15.35 -0.32
CA GLY A 178 17.35 14.66 -0.75
C GLY A 178 17.55 14.71 -2.27
N GLU A 179 18.77 14.36 -2.71
CA GLU A 179 19.18 14.34 -4.12
C GLU A 179 18.23 13.51 -5.00
N ASP A 180 17.98 14.01 -6.20
CA ASP A 180 17.24 13.31 -7.22
C ASP A 180 18.04 12.15 -7.87
N PRO A 181 17.38 11.27 -8.65
CA PRO A 181 18.07 10.27 -9.48
C PRO A 181 18.81 10.82 -10.72
N TYR A 182 18.63 12.08 -11.13
CA TYR A 182 18.76 12.60 -12.50
C TYR A 182 19.92 13.56 -12.73
N ARG A 183 21.14 13.03 -12.61
CA ARG A 183 22.41 13.79 -12.79
C ARG A 183 22.66 14.47 -14.14
N ASN A 184 21.76 14.30 -15.14
CA ASN A 184 21.79 14.97 -16.45
C ASN A 184 20.46 14.72 -17.18
N ASP A 185 19.46 15.58 -16.96
CA ASP A 185 18.12 15.52 -17.54
C ASP A 185 18.11 15.68 -19.08
N GLY A 186 19.10 16.38 -19.63
CA GLY A 186 19.17 16.74 -21.05
C GLY A 186 18.18 17.83 -21.49
N GLY A 187 17.69 18.65 -20.55
CA GLY A 187 16.60 19.60 -20.78
C GLY A 187 15.21 18.94 -20.78
N ASN A 188 14.98 17.99 -19.88
CA ASN A 188 13.70 17.32 -19.64
C ASN A 188 13.28 17.50 -18.17
N SER A 189 13.03 18.75 -17.80
CA SER A 189 12.30 19.11 -16.59
C SER A 189 10.79 18.94 -16.79
N ASP A 190 10.03 19.18 -15.71
CA ASP A 190 8.60 19.43 -15.77
C ASP A 190 8.27 20.58 -16.74
N GLU A 191 7.30 20.33 -17.61
CA GLU A 191 6.76 21.30 -18.59
C GLU A 191 5.30 21.69 -18.23
N ASP A 192 4.88 21.42 -17.00
CA ASP A 192 3.48 21.51 -16.60
C ASP A 192 3.05 22.94 -16.22
N GLY A 193 4.02 23.82 -15.94
CA GLY A 193 3.80 25.24 -15.68
C GLY A 193 3.08 25.54 -14.36
N LEU A 194 3.12 24.63 -13.39
CA LEU A 194 2.78 24.95 -12.00
C LEU A 194 3.89 25.81 -11.38
N ASP A 195 3.51 26.69 -10.45
CA ASP A 195 4.46 27.59 -9.79
C ASP A 195 4.95 26.99 -8.49
N GLU A 196 6.02 26.20 -8.56
CA GLU A 196 6.60 25.56 -7.37
C GLU A 196 7.42 26.52 -6.48
N GLU A 197 7.61 27.81 -6.85
CA GLU A 197 8.31 28.78 -5.99
C GLU A 197 7.59 29.01 -4.65
N GLU A 198 6.26 28.87 -4.63
CA GLU A 198 5.43 29.07 -3.43
C GLU A 198 4.80 27.76 -2.89
N LEU A 199 5.23 26.57 -3.37
CA LEU A 199 4.81 25.29 -2.79
C LEU A 199 5.33 25.12 -1.37
N GLU A 200 4.43 24.87 -0.41
CA GLU A 200 4.74 24.79 1.01
C GLU A 200 5.58 23.54 1.37
N GLY A 201 5.28 22.38 0.77
CA GLY A 201 6.03 21.13 0.96
C GLY A 201 7.18 20.90 -0.02
N LYS A 202 7.29 21.73 -1.07
CA LYS A 202 8.33 21.63 -2.11
C LYS A 202 8.44 20.21 -2.69
N GLN A 203 9.58 19.54 -2.58
CA GLN A 203 9.80 18.16 -3.04
C GLN A 203 8.73 17.18 -2.54
N LEU A 204 8.20 17.39 -1.33
CA LEU A 204 7.15 16.55 -0.77
C LEU A 204 5.88 16.57 -1.62
N ASP A 205 5.45 17.74 -2.08
CA ASP A 205 4.19 17.92 -2.81
C ASP A 205 4.31 17.48 -4.27
N GLU A 206 5.49 17.62 -4.86
CA GLU A 206 5.84 17.10 -6.20
C GLU A 206 5.76 15.56 -6.23
N VAL A 207 6.27 14.88 -5.18
CA VAL A 207 6.29 13.40 -5.13
C VAL A 207 5.07 12.77 -4.46
N LYS A 208 4.20 13.55 -3.80
CA LYS A 208 3.00 13.07 -3.09
C LYS A 208 1.92 12.65 -4.08
N SER A 209 1.91 11.36 -4.41
CA SER A 209 0.83 10.81 -5.23
C SER A 209 -0.51 10.82 -4.49
N GLU A 210 -1.58 10.72 -5.27
CA GLU A 210 -2.97 10.70 -4.84
C GLU A 210 -3.37 9.38 -4.14
N PHE A 211 -2.42 8.44 -4.03
CA PHE A 211 -2.63 7.06 -3.63
C PHE A 211 -2.08 6.74 -2.24
N ASP A 212 -2.85 6.03 -1.42
CA ASP A 212 -2.35 5.42 -0.18
C ASP A 212 -2.13 3.92 -0.35
N TYR A 213 -1.06 3.39 0.21
CA TYR A 213 -0.79 1.96 0.31
C TYR A 213 -1.14 1.43 1.69
N TYR A 214 -1.77 0.27 1.72
CA TYR A 214 -1.95 -0.59 2.88
C TYR A 214 -1.50 -2.01 2.51
N GLY A 215 -0.88 -2.72 3.45
CA GLY A 215 -0.41 -4.08 3.19
C GLY A 215 -0.37 -4.96 4.42
N THR A 216 -0.48 -6.28 4.22
CA THR A 216 -0.29 -7.25 5.29
C THR A 216 0.52 -8.44 4.80
N TYR A 217 1.45 -8.90 5.63
CA TYR A 217 2.21 -10.14 5.46
C TYR A 217 1.81 -11.10 6.58
N GLU A 218 1.23 -12.24 6.24
CA GLU A 218 0.63 -13.18 7.21
C GLU A 218 1.18 -14.60 7.02
N ASP A 219 1.76 -15.20 8.05
CA ASP A 219 2.09 -16.63 8.07
C ASP A 219 0.81 -17.46 8.18
N ILE A 220 0.47 -18.13 7.08
CA ILE A 220 -0.68 -19.04 7.02
C ILE A 220 -0.26 -20.51 7.15
N SER A 221 0.98 -20.79 7.57
CA SER A 221 1.41 -22.16 7.86
C SER A 221 0.51 -22.80 8.92
N GLY A 222 0.14 -24.06 8.70
CA GLY A 222 -0.89 -24.79 9.46
C GLY A 222 -2.32 -24.56 8.98
N GLN A 223 -2.62 -23.52 8.19
CA GLN A 223 -3.94 -23.31 7.59
C GLN A 223 -4.11 -24.19 6.33
N TYR A 224 -5.36 -24.50 5.97
CA TYR A 224 -5.72 -25.28 4.77
C TYR A 224 -5.05 -26.67 4.64
N GLY A 225 -4.49 -27.21 5.73
CA GLY A 225 -3.70 -28.46 5.72
C GLY A 225 -2.25 -28.31 5.24
N ILE A 226 -1.76 -27.07 5.06
CA ILE A 226 -0.42 -26.76 4.56
C ILE A 226 0.57 -26.74 5.73
N SER A 227 1.59 -27.60 5.70
CA SER A 227 2.59 -27.72 6.78
C SER A 227 3.94 -27.04 6.49
N ILE A 228 4.15 -26.57 5.26
CA ILE A 228 5.37 -25.84 4.87
C ILE A 228 5.24 -24.34 5.15
N SER A 229 6.36 -23.63 5.02
CA SER A 229 6.43 -22.18 5.12
C SER A 229 5.68 -21.51 3.97
N ILE A 230 4.71 -20.66 4.32
CA ILE A 230 3.88 -19.92 3.39
C ILE A 230 3.40 -18.58 3.99
N VAL A 231 3.77 -17.49 3.33
CA VAL A 231 3.33 -16.13 3.68
C VAL A 231 2.34 -15.62 2.66
N LYS A 232 1.17 -15.17 3.12
CA LYS A 232 0.22 -14.41 2.31
C LYS A 232 0.57 -12.92 2.40
N HIS A 233 0.88 -12.29 1.26
CA HIS A 233 0.93 -10.85 1.11
C HIS A 233 -0.39 -10.36 0.48
N TYR A 234 -1.20 -9.64 1.24
CA TYR A 234 -2.32 -8.84 0.70
C TYR A 234 -1.88 -7.38 0.64
N TYR A 235 -2.28 -6.66 -0.40
CA TYR A 235 -2.10 -5.21 -0.45
C TYR A 235 -3.27 -4.50 -1.12
N GLN A 236 -3.38 -3.21 -0.82
CA GLN A 236 -4.33 -2.28 -1.37
C GLN A 236 -3.63 -0.95 -1.69
N ILE A 237 -3.99 -0.34 -2.82
CA ILE A 237 -3.56 0.99 -3.26
C ILE A 237 -4.83 1.80 -3.53
N SER A 238 -5.11 2.78 -2.67
CA SER A 238 -6.35 3.55 -2.59
C SER A 238 -6.18 4.93 -3.25
N PHE A 239 -6.90 5.24 -4.32
CA PHE A 239 -6.97 6.58 -4.95
C PHE A 239 -7.86 7.51 -4.12
N ILE A 240 -7.40 7.80 -2.90
CA ILE A 240 -8.19 8.41 -1.83
C ILE A 240 -8.18 9.94 -1.87
N ARG A 241 -7.15 10.56 -2.44
CA ARG A 241 -7.07 12.02 -2.63
C ARG A 241 -7.70 12.44 -3.96
N PRO A 242 -8.24 13.68 -4.05
CA PRO A 242 -8.52 14.29 -5.34
C PRO A 242 -7.21 14.45 -6.16
N PRO A 243 -7.29 14.55 -7.50
CA PRO A 243 -6.15 14.87 -8.36
C PRO A 243 -5.38 16.10 -7.86
N GLY A 244 -4.08 15.94 -7.61
CA GLY A 244 -3.20 16.95 -7.02
C GLY A 244 -2.05 17.34 -7.95
N HIS A 245 -1.00 17.95 -7.38
CA HIS A 245 0.18 18.38 -8.14
C HIS A 245 0.81 17.22 -8.94
N CYS A 246 1.03 16.11 -8.25
CA CYS A 246 1.76 14.94 -8.69
C CYS A 246 1.20 14.31 -9.99
N ILE A 247 -0.11 14.03 -10.07
CA ILE A 247 -0.70 13.54 -11.33
C ILE A 247 -0.77 14.63 -12.41
N ASN A 248 -0.94 15.90 -12.00
CA ASN A 248 -1.07 17.03 -12.92
C ASN A 248 0.23 17.38 -13.67
N GLN A 249 1.40 16.98 -13.18
CA GLN A 249 2.67 17.03 -13.92
C GLN A 249 2.66 16.26 -15.26
N HIS A 250 1.67 15.37 -15.46
CA HIS A 250 1.54 14.56 -16.67
C HIS A 250 0.21 14.78 -17.42
N ARG A 251 -0.53 15.86 -17.08
CA ARG A 251 -1.89 16.12 -17.58
C ARG A 251 -1.98 16.44 -19.07
N ALA A 252 -3.21 16.62 -19.58
CA ALA A 252 -3.44 16.95 -20.98
C ALA A 252 -2.71 18.22 -21.41
N GLY A 253 -1.91 18.11 -22.48
CA GLY A 253 -1.07 19.18 -23.01
C GLY A 253 0.41 19.06 -22.62
N THR A 254 0.76 18.24 -21.63
CA THR A 254 2.17 17.94 -21.31
C THR A 254 2.78 16.96 -22.32
N LYS A 255 4.10 16.93 -22.42
CA LYS A 255 4.89 16.05 -23.30
C LYS A 255 4.72 14.55 -23.03
N LEU A 256 4.40 14.18 -21.79
CA LEU A 256 4.18 12.78 -21.39
C LEU A 256 2.72 12.33 -21.59
N TRP A 257 1.80 13.24 -21.88
CA TRP A 257 0.39 12.90 -22.11
C TRP A 257 0.16 12.08 -23.39
N ASN A 258 -0.59 10.99 -23.25
CA ASN A 258 -0.93 10.06 -24.33
C ASN A 258 -2.47 9.90 -24.41
N PRO A 259 -3.15 10.73 -25.22
CA PRO A 259 -4.61 10.68 -25.34
C PRO A 259 -5.12 9.37 -25.94
N ASN A 260 -4.27 8.57 -26.61
CA ASN A 260 -4.67 7.29 -27.20
C ASN A 260 -4.86 6.17 -26.16
N ALA A 261 -4.39 6.36 -24.92
CA ALA A 261 -4.63 5.42 -23.82
C ALA A 261 -5.92 5.71 -23.05
N VAL A 262 -6.49 6.92 -23.19
CA VAL A 262 -7.70 7.34 -22.48
C VAL A 262 -8.87 6.40 -22.80
N GLN A 263 -9.55 5.92 -21.77
CA GLN A 263 -10.67 4.99 -21.94
C GLN A 263 -11.98 5.75 -22.19
N SER A 264 -12.78 5.30 -23.15
CA SER A 264 -14.15 5.80 -23.32
C SER A 264 -15.07 5.46 -22.13
N ASP A 265 -14.69 4.43 -21.37
CA ASP A 265 -15.30 4.03 -20.10
C ASP A 265 -14.27 3.18 -19.33
N ILE A 266 -13.84 3.65 -18.15
CA ILE A 266 -12.93 2.93 -17.26
C ILE A 266 -13.66 1.76 -16.59
N SER A 267 -14.94 1.93 -16.28
CA SER A 267 -15.76 0.91 -15.63
C SER A 267 -16.04 -0.28 -16.57
N ILE A 268 -16.47 -1.42 -16.03
CA ILE A 268 -17.09 -2.51 -16.82
C ILE A 268 -18.47 -2.86 -16.27
N LYS A 269 -18.62 -2.82 -14.95
CA LYS A 269 -19.87 -3.10 -14.23
C LYS A 269 -20.11 -2.12 -13.09
N ALA A 270 -19.06 -1.59 -12.47
CA ALA A 270 -19.18 -0.69 -11.32
C ALA A 270 -18.08 0.41 -11.32
N PRO A 271 -18.41 1.63 -10.87
CA PRO A 271 -19.74 2.11 -10.46
C PRO A 271 -20.72 2.15 -11.64
N SER A 272 -22.02 2.35 -11.37
CA SER A 272 -23.04 2.35 -12.42
C SER A 272 -22.91 3.60 -13.31
N GLY A 273 -23.29 3.48 -14.58
CA GLY A 273 -23.15 4.55 -15.57
C GLY A 273 -21.97 4.32 -16.53
N VAL A 274 -21.55 5.39 -17.20
CA VAL A 274 -20.36 5.43 -18.06
C VAL A 274 -19.39 6.38 -17.39
N HIS A 275 -18.14 5.96 -17.23
CA HIS A 275 -17.10 6.72 -16.53
C HIS A 275 -15.93 6.96 -17.48
N PRO A 276 -16.00 7.98 -18.37
CA PRO A 276 -14.93 8.28 -19.32
C PRO A 276 -13.67 8.66 -18.57
N GLY A 277 -12.53 8.17 -19.04
CA GLY A 277 -11.25 8.57 -18.50
C GLY A 277 -10.88 10.00 -18.91
N SER A 278 -10.12 10.65 -18.04
CA SER A 278 -9.54 11.98 -18.22
C SER A 278 -8.06 11.94 -17.85
N ASP A 279 -7.38 13.09 -17.93
CA ASP A 279 -6.03 13.30 -17.41
C ASP A 279 -5.93 13.28 -15.88
N ASN A 280 -7.06 13.28 -15.20
CA ASN A 280 -7.17 13.15 -13.76
C ASN A 280 -7.35 11.68 -13.30
N ASP A 281 -7.55 10.73 -14.22
CA ASP A 281 -7.80 9.31 -13.93
C ASP A 281 -6.61 8.42 -14.28
N MET A 282 -6.54 7.25 -13.66
CA MET A 282 -5.66 6.19 -14.16
C MET A 282 -6.32 5.53 -15.37
N ASN A 283 -5.76 5.69 -16.56
CA ASN A 283 -6.15 5.05 -17.80
C ASN A 283 -5.19 3.92 -18.20
N VAL A 284 -5.76 2.72 -18.33
CA VAL A 284 -5.07 1.49 -18.75
C VAL A 284 -3.94 1.13 -17.78
N MET A 285 -4.25 1.23 -16.48
CA MET A 285 -3.32 1.03 -15.38
C MET A 285 -2.63 -0.34 -15.45
N THR A 286 -1.32 -0.33 -15.25
CA THR A 286 -0.50 -1.54 -15.09
C THR A 286 0.00 -1.63 -13.65
N GLY A 287 -0.47 -2.61 -12.90
CA GLY A 287 0.10 -2.98 -11.60
C GLY A 287 1.26 -3.96 -11.78
N VAL A 288 2.29 -3.83 -10.95
CA VAL A 288 3.43 -4.75 -10.91
C VAL A 288 3.77 -5.04 -9.47
N TRP A 289 3.67 -6.31 -9.07
CA TRP A 289 4.29 -6.82 -7.86
C TRP A 289 5.50 -7.67 -8.25
N SER A 290 6.65 -7.40 -7.65
CA SER A 290 7.86 -8.18 -7.96
C SER A 290 8.80 -8.30 -6.77
N LEU A 291 9.31 -9.52 -6.59
CA LEU A 291 10.46 -9.84 -5.77
C LEU A 291 11.74 -9.86 -6.64
N ARG A 292 12.89 -9.69 -6.00
CA ARG A 292 14.22 -9.71 -6.63
C ARG A 292 15.17 -10.48 -5.71
N HIS A 293 16.30 -10.95 -6.22
CA HIS A 293 17.38 -11.47 -5.38
C HIS A 293 18.75 -11.24 -6.03
N ASP A 294 19.78 -11.16 -5.19
CA ASP A 294 21.17 -11.09 -5.63
C ASP A 294 21.62 -12.47 -6.14
N ARG A 295 21.99 -12.53 -7.42
CA ARG A 295 22.38 -13.76 -8.12
C ARG A 295 23.72 -14.29 -7.62
N SER A 296 24.54 -13.47 -6.97
CA SER A 296 25.78 -13.91 -6.32
C SER A 296 25.53 -14.71 -5.04
N VAL A 297 24.39 -14.45 -4.36
CA VAL A 297 23.97 -15.20 -3.17
C VAL A 297 23.18 -16.44 -3.55
N TRP A 298 22.16 -16.30 -4.41
CA TRP A 298 21.38 -17.44 -4.88
C TRP A 298 21.26 -17.49 -6.40
N THR A 299 21.73 -18.59 -6.99
CA THR A 299 21.53 -18.92 -8.40
C THR A 299 20.87 -20.29 -8.51
N THR A 300 19.53 -20.28 -8.56
CA THR A 300 18.70 -21.42 -8.97
C THR A 300 19.08 -21.91 -10.38
N LYS A 301 18.53 -23.04 -10.84
CA LYS A 301 18.70 -23.51 -12.24
C LYS A 301 17.39 -23.77 -12.95
N TYR A 302 16.37 -24.18 -12.22
CA TYR A 302 15.12 -24.64 -12.78
C TYR A 302 13.97 -23.70 -12.44
N LEU A 303 13.07 -23.57 -13.40
CA LEU A 303 11.80 -22.88 -13.25
C LEU A 303 10.68 -23.90 -13.47
N TYR A 304 9.90 -24.17 -12.44
CA TYR A 304 8.61 -24.86 -12.60
C TYR A 304 7.50 -23.83 -12.79
N TYR A 305 6.47 -24.18 -13.55
CA TYR A 305 5.29 -23.35 -13.77
C TYR A 305 4.08 -24.22 -14.09
N ARG A 306 2.87 -23.69 -13.88
CA ARG A 306 1.62 -24.36 -14.25
C ARG A 306 1.18 -23.92 -15.63
N LYS A 307 0.94 -24.88 -16.53
CA LYS A 307 0.41 -24.66 -17.88
C LYS A 307 -1.07 -24.29 -17.84
N THR A 308 -1.56 -23.72 -18.93
CA THR A 308 -2.99 -23.39 -19.15
C THR A 308 -3.93 -24.59 -18.97
N ASN A 309 -3.46 -25.82 -19.16
CA ASN A 309 -4.20 -27.06 -18.91
C ASN A 309 -4.07 -27.62 -17.48
N GLY A 310 -3.52 -26.84 -16.54
CA GLY A 310 -3.31 -27.22 -15.14
C GLY A 310 -2.10 -28.13 -14.88
N GLN A 311 -1.42 -28.63 -15.92
CA GLN A 311 -0.25 -29.50 -15.74
C GLN A 311 0.99 -28.69 -15.34
N TRP A 312 1.80 -29.26 -14.45
CA TRP A 312 3.12 -28.71 -14.14
C TRP A 312 4.11 -28.98 -15.27
N ALA A 313 4.94 -27.99 -15.55
CA ALA A 313 6.08 -28.10 -16.43
C ALA A 313 7.35 -27.56 -15.74
N ILE A 314 8.50 -27.90 -16.30
CA ILE A 314 9.83 -27.46 -15.85
C ILE A 314 10.62 -26.98 -17.06
N THR A 315 11.45 -25.96 -16.89
CA THR A 315 12.45 -25.54 -17.87
C THR A 315 13.74 -25.08 -17.19
N ASP A 316 14.84 -25.02 -17.94
CA ASP A 316 16.05 -24.32 -17.50
C ASP A 316 15.78 -22.81 -17.51
N LYS A 317 16.16 -22.12 -16.43
CA LYS A 317 15.86 -20.69 -16.29
C LYS A 317 16.52 -19.79 -17.33
N GLU A 318 17.69 -20.16 -17.86
CA GLU A 318 18.42 -19.37 -18.87
C GLU A 318 17.77 -19.51 -20.26
N SER A 319 16.88 -20.51 -20.46
CA SER A 319 16.06 -20.63 -21.68
C SER A 319 14.84 -19.70 -21.70
N VAL A 320 14.47 -19.13 -20.54
CA VAL A 320 13.36 -18.18 -20.42
C VAL A 320 13.89 -16.79 -20.75
N GLY A 321 13.86 -16.47 -22.06
CA GLY A 321 14.15 -15.13 -22.58
C GLY A 321 13.03 -14.14 -22.28
N SER A 322 12.77 -13.20 -23.20
CA SER A 322 11.75 -12.16 -23.05
C SER A 322 10.28 -12.66 -23.12
N GLY A 323 10.06 -13.96 -23.30
CA GLY A 323 8.74 -14.58 -23.32
C GLY A 323 8.67 -15.73 -22.31
N PHE A 324 7.77 -15.61 -21.33
CA PHE A 324 7.44 -16.71 -20.44
C PHE A 324 6.78 -17.86 -21.24
N PRO A 325 7.05 -19.15 -20.92
CA PRO A 325 6.37 -20.27 -21.56
C PRO A 325 4.84 -20.23 -21.43
N ASP A 326 4.12 -21.07 -22.19
CA ASP A 326 2.65 -21.20 -22.11
C ASP A 326 2.21 -21.63 -20.70
N ALA A 327 1.82 -20.64 -19.90
CA ALA A 327 1.52 -20.76 -18.48
C ALA A 327 0.11 -20.19 -18.19
N ASP A 328 -0.54 -20.68 -17.13
CA ASP A 328 -1.84 -20.16 -16.70
C ASP A 328 -1.77 -18.78 -16.03
N ASN A 329 -0.56 -18.24 -15.92
CA ASN A 329 -0.14 -17.00 -15.28
C ASN A 329 -0.43 -16.87 -13.78
N THR A 330 -0.65 -17.99 -13.07
CA THR A 330 -0.92 -17.97 -11.63
C THR A 330 0.27 -18.34 -10.77
N VAL A 331 1.13 -19.28 -11.19
CA VAL A 331 2.20 -19.81 -10.33
C VAL A 331 3.49 -20.13 -11.07
N PHE A 332 4.62 -19.83 -10.42
CA PHE A 332 5.93 -20.36 -10.77
C PHE A 332 6.77 -20.65 -9.51
N ILE A 333 7.79 -21.49 -9.68
CA ILE A 333 8.68 -21.94 -8.62
C ILE A 333 10.13 -21.87 -9.12
N LEU A 334 10.96 -21.09 -8.45
CA LEU A 334 12.41 -21.05 -8.66
C LEU A 334 13.04 -22.18 -7.85
N SER A 335 13.88 -23.03 -8.47
CA SER A 335 14.48 -24.18 -7.77
C SER A 335 15.93 -24.46 -8.14
N ASP A 336 16.67 -24.97 -7.16
CA ASP A 336 18.01 -25.55 -7.32
C ASP A 336 17.99 -26.90 -8.07
N SER A 337 16.85 -27.61 -8.06
CA SER A 337 16.71 -29.01 -8.45
C SER A 337 15.62 -29.22 -9.50
N ASN A 338 15.82 -30.21 -10.38
CA ASN A 338 14.76 -30.76 -11.25
C ASN A 338 14.11 -32.02 -10.69
N ILE A 339 14.65 -32.57 -9.60
CA ILE A 339 14.05 -33.65 -8.81
C ILE A 339 13.12 -32.99 -7.79
N GLU A 340 11.82 -33.26 -7.89
CA GLU A 340 10.81 -32.48 -7.18
C GLU A 340 10.84 -32.62 -5.65
N THR A 341 11.40 -33.72 -5.14
CA THR A 341 11.55 -34.00 -3.71
C THR A 341 12.88 -33.51 -3.12
N GLN A 342 13.62 -32.67 -3.85
CA GLN A 342 14.97 -32.23 -3.48
C GLN A 342 15.22 -30.76 -3.84
N GLY A 343 16.28 -30.20 -3.26
CA GLY A 343 16.71 -28.82 -3.49
C GLY A 343 15.88 -27.79 -2.74
N LYS A 344 16.39 -26.56 -2.65
CA LYS A 344 15.62 -25.43 -2.14
C LYS A 344 14.79 -24.84 -3.27
N ALA A 345 13.59 -24.38 -2.95
CA ALA A 345 12.71 -23.75 -3.91
C ALA A 345 11.88 -22.63 -3.28
N LEU A 346 11.62 -21.59 -4.08
CA LEU A 346 10.78 -20.45 -3.73
C LEU A 346 9.66 -20.35 -4.76
N GLY A 347 8.44 -20.58 -4.31
CA GLY A 347 7.20 -20.49 -5.08
C GLY A 347 6.54 -19.13 -4.89
N LEU A 348 5.98 -18.60 -5.98
CA LEU A 348 5.14 -17.42 -5.96
C LEU A 348 3.81 -17.76 -6.63
N TYR A 349 2.72 -17.56 -5.91
CA TYR A 349 1.38 -17.93 -6.35
C TYR A 349 0.39 -16.77 -6.21
N GLN A 350 -0.27 -16.40 -7.31
CA GLN A 350 -1.38 -15.47 -7.37
C GLN A 350 -2.67 -16.26 -7.69
N PRO A 351 -3.46 -16.65 -6.68
CA PRO A 351 -4.68 -17.44 -6.88
C PRO A 351 -5.78 -16.66 -7.59
N LYS A 352 -6.73 -17.35 -8.22
CA LYS A 352 -7.90 -16.76 -8.90
C LYS A 352 -9.07 -16.53 -7.93
N THR A 353 -8.82 -15.93 -6.77
CA THR A 353 -9.85 -15.57 -5.76
C THR A 353 -10.70 -14.36 -6.17
N ASP A 354 -11.72 -14.01 -5.37
CA ASP A 354 -12.49 -12.75 -5.55
C ASP A 354 -11.60 -11.50 -5.51
N VAL A 355 -10.57 -11.48 -4.67
CA VAL A 355 -9.62 -10.35 -4.56
C VAL A 355 -8.89 -10.15 -5.89
N ASN A 356 -8.32 -11.23 -6.45
CA ASN A 356 -7.52 -11.19 -7.68
C ASN A 356 -8.35 -11.22 -8.97
N LYS A 357 -9.64 -11.56 -8.90
CA LYS A 357 -10.60 -11.34 -9.98
C LYS A 357 -11.09 -9.89 -9.94
N ASN A 358 -11.78 -9.50 -8.87
CA ASN A 358 -12.35 -8.18 -8.69
C ASN A 358 -11.35 -7.27 -7.96
N VAL A 359 -10.31 -6.88 -8.70
CA VAL A 359 -9.16 -6.13 -8.22
C VAL A 359 -9.43 -4.65 -7.98
N ILE A 360 -10.50 -4.08 -8.53
CA ILE A 360 -10.97 -2.74 -8.16
C ILE A 360 -12.17 -2.85 -7.24
N ILE A 361 -12.14 -2.06 -6.18
CA ILE A 361 -13.27 -1.85 -5.28
C ILE A 361 -13.56 -0.36 -5.10
N GLY A 362 -14.84 -0.02 -4.95
CA GLY A 362 -15.23 1.24 -4.33
C GLY A 362 -15.27 1.04 -2.82
N VAL A 363 -14.61 1.91 -2.07
CA VAL A 363 -14.55 1.90 -0.60
C VAL A 363 -15.32 3.11 -0.07
N ASN A 364 -16.21 2.89 0.89
CA ASN A 364 -16.85 3.95 1.64
C ASN A 364 -15.88 4.45 2.73
N GLU A 365 -15.52 5.73 2.69
CA GLU A 365 -14.57 6.34 3.61
C GLU A 365 -15.06 6.36 5.07
N THR A 366 -16.39 6.40 5.30
CA THR A 366 -16.97 6.51 6.64
C THR A 366 -16.80 5.23 7.46
N ASP A 367 -16.84 4.05 6.83
CA ASP A 367 -16.87 2.75 7.51
C ASP A 367 -15.92 1.69 6.91
N ASN A 368 -15.13 2.07 5.91
CA ASN A 368 -14.25 1.20 5.11
C ASN A 368 -14.95 0.01 4.44
N SER A 369 -16.28 0.05 4.29
CA SER A 369 -17.04 -1.00 3.63
C SER A 369 -16.86 -0.98 2.11
N ILE A 370 -16.98 -2.15 1.48
CA ILE A 370 -16.90 -2.30 0.03
C ILE A 370 -18.26 -1.93 -0.59
N ALA A 371 -18.35 -0.73 -1.15
CA ALA A 371 -19.54 -0.25 -1.87
C ALA A 371 -19.76 -1.01 -3.19
N TYR A 372 -18.69 -1.32 -3.93
CA TYR A 372 -18.75 -2.13 -5.14
C TYR A 372 -17.45 -2.87 -5.46
N LYS A 373 -17.52 -3.81 -6.41
CA LYS A 373 -16.40 -4.59 -6.92
C LYS A 373 -16.44 -4.65 -8.46
N ASP A 374 -15.30 -4.47 -9.13
CA ASP A 374 -15.17 -4.62 -10.59
C ASP A 374 -13.88 -5.38 -10.97
N PHE A 375 -13.97 -6.16 -12.05
CA PHE A 375 -12.90 -6.94 -12.67
C PHE A 375 -11.98 -6.08 -13.54
N ARG A 376 -12.52 -5.02 -14.16
CA ARG A 376 -11.82 -4.05 -15.03
C ARG A 376 -10.84 -4.61 -16.08
N GLY A 377 -11.04 -5.85 -16.51
CA GLY A 377 -10.23 -6.45 -17.58
C GLY A 377 -8.84 -6.88 -17.11
N ASN A 378 -8.75 -7.67 -16.05
CA ASN A 378 -7.48 -8.02 -15.40
C ASN A 378 -6.61 -9.00 -16.24
N LEU A 379 -5.78 -8.48 -17.15
CA LEU A 379 -4.79 -9.27 -17.90
C LEU A 379 -3.55 -9.51 -17.04
N ILE A 380 -3.53 -10.65 -16.34
CA ILE A 380 -2.39 -11.11 -15.54
C ILE A 380 -1.32 -11.75 -16.43
N LYS A 381 -0.05 -11.45 -16.14
CA LYS A 381 1.13 -12.10 -16.71
C LYS A 381 2.17 -12.36 -15.63
N LEU A 382 2.89 -13.48 -15.75
CA LEU A 382 4.11 -13.68 -14.99
C LEU A 382 5.20 -12.72 -15.49
N SER A 383 5.75 -11.94 -14.57
CA SER A 383 6.94 -11.14 -14.82
C SER A 383 8.16 -11.99 -14.46
N TYR A 384 9.08 -12.16 -15.40
CA TYR A 384 10.33 -12.88 -15.16
C TYR A 384 11.46 -12.27 -15.99
N ASP A 385 12.51 -11.83 -15.30
CA ASP A 385 13.72 -11.26 -15.87
C ASP A 385 14.91 -11.76 -15.05
N LEU A 386 15.53 -12.84 -15.51
CA LEU A 386 16.61 -13.52 -14.80
C LEU A 386 17.86 -12.64 -14.59
N LYS A 387 18.06 -11.63 -15.45
CA LYS A 387 19.24 -10.76 -15.45
C LYS A 387 18.80 -9.31 -15.61
N ARG A 388 17.86 -8.88 -14.76
CA ARG A 388 17.31 -7.53 -14.75
C ARG A 388 18.40 -6.47 -14.73
N ILE A 389 19.45 -6.77 -13.98
CA ILE A 389 20.84 -6.36 -14.24
C ILE A 389 21.70 -7.63 -14.13
N PRO A 390 22.98 -7.64 -14.55
CA PRO A 390 23.80 -8.86 -14.55
C PRO A 390 23.88 -9.59 -13.20
N THR A 391 23.76 -8.85 -12.09
CA THR A 391 23.86 -9.31 -10.70
C THR A 391 22.52 -9.59 -10.01
N MET A 392 21.38 -9.17 -10.55
CA MET A 392 20.08 -9.24 -9.86
C MET A 392 18.99 -9.81 -10.77
N SER A 393 18.17 -10.71 -10.24
CA SER A 393 16.97 -11.21 -10.91
C SER A 393 15.72 -10.39 -10.51
N LYS A 394 14.68 -10.40 -11.34
CA LYS A 394 13.36 -9.83 -11.01
C LYS A 394 12.26 -10.79 -11.45
N TYR A 395 11.29 -11.03 -10.58
CA TYR A 395 10.20 -11.95 -10.88
C TYR A 395 8.95 -11.67 -10.04
N GLY A 396 7.77 -12.05 -10.54
CA GLY A 396 6.49 -11.83 -9.87
C GLY A 396 5.34 -11.75 -10.85
N PHE A 397 4.44 -10.79 -10.63
CA PHE A 397 3.19 -10.65 -11.38
C PHE A 397 3.05 -9.22 -11.90
N SER A 398 2.66 -9.09 -13.16
CA SER A 398 2.18 -7.82 -13.72
C SER A 398 0.75 -8.01 -14.18
N ASN A 399 -0.11 -7.05 -13.87
CA ASN A 399 -1.47 -7.04 -14.36
C ASN A 399 -1.78 -5.73 -15.08
N ARG A 400 -2.59 -5.80 -16.13
CA ARG A 400 -3.08 -4.62 -16.86
C ARG A 400 -4.60 -4.60 -16.78
N ILE A 401 -5.16 -3.51 -16.29
CA ILE A 401 -6.61 -3.27 -16.18
C ILE A 401 -7.01 -2.02 -16.98
N ARG A 402 -8.31 -1.72 -17.06
CA ARG A 402 -8.84 -0.49 -17.68
C ARG A 402 -8.43 0.79 -16.98
N GLY A 403 -8.28 0.78 -15.65
CA GLY A 403 -7.99 1.99 -14.91
C GLY A 403 -8.61 2.08 -13.52
N MET A 404 -8.39 3.23 -12.89
CA MET A 404 -9.04 3.67 -11.65
C MET A 404 -9.63 5.06 -11.88
N ILE A 405 -10.88 5.23 -11.46
CA ILE A 405 -11.63 6.48 -11.55
C ILE A 405 -11.21 7.34 -10.37
N ASN A 406 -10.88 8.61 -10.63
CA ASN A 406 -10.50 9.53 -9.59
C ASN A 406 -11.71 9.88 -8.69
N ARG A 407 -11.42 10.19 -7.43
CA ARG A 407 -12.43 10.43 -6.39
C ARG A 407 -13.48 11.50 -6.75
N THR A 408 -13.16 12.49 -7.59
CA THR A 408 -14.10 13.58 -7.91
C THR A 408 -15.19 13.19 -8.91
N GLN A 409 -15.12 11.99 -9.51
CA GLN A 409 -16.14 11.41 -10.38
C GLN A 409 -17.04 10.36 -9.69
N LEU A 410 -16.85 10.13 -8.39
CA LEU A 410 -17.58 9.12 -7.61
C LEU A 410 -18.60 9.79 -6.68
N ASP A 411 -19.51 8.99 -6.11
CA ASP A 411 -20.45 9.49 -5.09
C ASP A 411 -19.68 10.00 -3.85
N ASP A 412 -20.26 11.00 -3.17
CA ASP A 412 -19.67 11.57 -1.95
C ASP A 412 -19.29 10.47 -0.93
N ASN A 413 -18.04 10.53 -0.45
CA ASN A 413 -17.39 9.56 0.46
C ASN A 413 -17.02 8.19 -0.17
N ILE A 414 -17.08 8.03 -1.50
CA ILE A 414 -16.51 6.85 -2.18
C ILE A 414 -15.18 7.20 -2.84
N TYR A 415 -14.17 6.36 -2.61
CA TYR A 415 -12.93 6.34 -3.38
C TYR A 415 -12.66 4.94 -3.93
N GLU A 416 -11.78 4.82 -4.93
CA GLU A 416 -11.39 3.52 -5.48
C GLU A 416 -10.11 2.97 -4.88
N ALA A 417 -10.05 1.65 -4.75
CA ALA A 417 -8.82 0.96 -4.39
C ALA A 417 -8.53 -0.23 -5.30
N TYR A 418 -7.28 -0.32 -5.74
CA TYR A 418 -6.71 -1.49 -6.40
C TYR A 418 -6.12 -2.44 -5.35
N ARG A 419 -6.49 -3.72 -5.40
CA ARG A 419 -6.09 -4.72 -4.41
C ARG A 419 -5.60 -6.02 -5.06
N ASN A 420 -4.77 -6.76 -4.34
CA ASN A 420 -4.23 -8.03 -4.78
C ASN A 420 -3.82 -8.92 -3.59
N GLU A 421 -3.71 -10.22 -3.81
CA GLU A 421 -3.10 -11.17 -2.86
C GLU A 421 -2.16 -12.16 -3.55
N ILE A 422 -0.97 -12.33 -2.97
CA ILE A 422 0.13 -13.15 -3.49
C ILE A 422 0.69 -13.99 -2.35
N TYR A 423 1.02 -15.23 -2.65
CA TYR A 423 1.49 -16.22 -1.69
C TYR A 423 2.96 -16.56 -1.98
N ILE A 424 3.82 -16.37 -0.98
CA ILE A 424 5.25 -16.65 -1.01
C ILE A 424 5.46 -17.97 -0.28
N ILE A 425 5.94 -19.00 -0.99
CA ILE A 425 5.95 -20.39 -0.51
C ILE A 425 7.38 -20.94 -0.54
N TYR A 426 7.84 -21.57 0.54
CA TYR A 426 9.18 -22.15 0.61
C TYR A 426 9.15 -23.65 0.97
N GLY A 427 9.97 -24.44 0.28
CA GLY A 427 10.12 -25.89 0.47
C GLY A 427 10.87 -26.53 -0.69
N THR A 428 10.65 -27.83 -0.92
CA THR A 428 10.99 -28.51 -2.18
C THR A 428 9.93 -28.20 -3.26
N PRO A 429 10.23 -28.38 -4.56
CA PRO A 429 9.24 -28.19 -5.62
C PRO A 429 7.96 -29.01 -5.42
N LYS A 430 8.04 -30.26 -4.93
CA LYS A 430 6.87 -31.09 -4.67
C LYS A 430 5.99 -30.49 -3.57
N GLU A 431 6.58 -30.12 -2.43
CA GLU A 431 5.81 -29.57 -1.31
C GLU A 431 5.10 -28.27 -1.70
N ILE A 432 5.75 -27.41 -2.49
CA ILE A 432 5.14 -26.18 -3.01
C ILE A 432 3.97 -26.49 -3.96
N LYS A 433 4.10 -27.48 -4.85
CA LYS A 433 3.00 -27.92 -5.72
C LYS A 433 1.82 -28.49 -4.93
N ASP A 434 2.09 -29.30 -3.91
CA ASP A 434 1.08 -29.87 -3.03
C ASP A 434 0.37 -28.75 -2.23
N ALA A 435 1.11 -27.75 -1.73
CA ALA A 435 0.55 -26.59 -1.04
C ALA A 435 -0.32 -25.71 -1.95
N VAL A 436 0.06 -25.51 -3.21
CA VAL A 436 -0.77 -24.79 -4.21
C VAL A 436 -2.07 -25.55 -4.46
N ALA A 437 -2.04 -26.88 -4.58
CA ALA A 437 -3.25 -27.69 -4.74
C ALA A 437 -4.17 -27.64 -3.50
N LEU A 438 -3.59 -27.59 -2.29
CA LEU A 438 -4.35 -27.40 -1.05
C LEU A 438 -4.96 -26.00 -0.95
N LEU A 439 -4.26 -24.95 -1.40
CA LEU A 439 -4.82 -23.60 -1.50
C LEU A 439 -5.98 -23.53 -2.50
N ASP A 440 -5.87 -24.16 -3.67
CA ASP A 440 -6.94 -24.16 -4.67
C ASP A 440 -8.25 -24.74 -4.09
N ILE A 441 -8.15 -25.83 -3.33
CA ILE A 441 -9.27 -26.43 -2.61
C ILE A 441 -9.74 -25.49 -1.48
N GLY A 442 -8.82 -25.01 -0.63
CA GLY A 442 -9.14 -24.18 0.54
C GLY A 442 -9.76 -22.82 0.22
N LEU A 443 -9.46 -22.27 -0.96
CA LEU A 443 -9.96 -21.01 -1.48
C LEU A 443 -11.14 -21.17 -2.46
N ASN A 444 -11.56 -22.41 -2.76
CA ASN A 444 -12.63 -22.77 -3.70
C ASN A 444 -12.43 -22.20 -5.13
N ILE A 445 -11.30 -22.55 -5.77
CA ILE A 445 -10.84 -22.01 -7.06
C ILE A 445 -11.07 -22.96 -8.24
#